data_AF-A0A6C0IXN1-F1
#
_entry.id   AF-A0A6C0IXN1-F1
#
_cell.length_a   1.000
_cell.length_b   1.000
_cell.length_c   1.000
_cell.angle_alpha   90.00
_cell.angle_beta   90.00
_cell.angle_gamma   90.00
#
_symmetry.space_group_name_H-M   'P 1'
#
loop_
_entity.id
_entity.type
_entity.pdbx_description
1 polymer ?
#
loop_
_entity_poly.entity_id
_entity_poly.type
_entity_poly.pdbx_seq_one_letter_code
_entity_poly.pdbx_strand_id
1 'polypeptide(L)'
;MYEKINIIYNNKIFFSLLKNDCIIYGDFIRTILFNDINLEDYLSSQSSKNYIKCFGSYKYKDIIERDLHKHTSSCIDEIDYGFNVNLDKKTYIVKDDKLYYFLEITYIKAFTHLITQKAIVEKYINLDIDSLYIDRNGIGILTSCYLTHPNPFYKVTNNIINKKFKIVKDILDINLFEHIQKLKASGWKNTEAYFKSYDNLSNDEKINLVNNNCGICYQQFNNEVIKLPCNHIFHVDCFNQYILSNLNKDSILCPYCVRRFSIKNLI
;
A
#
# COMPACT_ATOMS: atom_id res chain seq x y z
N MET A 1 8.01 -18.99 -7.12
CA MET A 1 7.04 -17.99 -7.65
C MET A 1 6.00 -18.64 -8.55
N TYR A 2 6.40 -19.39 -9.60
CA TYR A 2 5.48 -20.06 -10.53
C TYR A 2 4.41 -20.92 -9.84
N GLU A 3 4.82 -21.79 -8.90
CA GLU A 3 3.88 -22.62 -8.13
C GLU A 3 2.84 -21.79 -7.36
N LYS A 4 3.27 -20.68 -6.73
CA LYS A 4 2.38 -19.79 -5.99
C LYS A 4 1.37 -19.08 -6.90
N ILE A 5 1.82 -18.70 -8.09
CA ILE A 5 0.94 -18.13 -9.13
C ILE A 5 -0.09 -19.18 -9.57
N ASN A 6 0.32 -20.42 -9.80
CA ASN A 6 -0.60 -21.50 -10.16
C ASN A 6 -1.65 -21.77 -9.07
N ILE A 7 -1.29 -21.65 -7.79
CA ILE A 7 -2.27 -21.76 -6.69
C ILE A 7 -3.36 -20.69 -6.83
N ILE A 8 -3.00 -19.44 -7.18
CA ILE A 8 -3.98 -18.37 -7.42
C ILE A 8 -4.85 -18.69 -8.64
N TYR A 9 -4.25 -19.12 -9.76
CA TYR A 9 -5.01 -19.48 -10.97
C TYR A 9 -5.91 -20.70 -10.81
N ASN A 10 -5.57 -21.61 -9.91
CA ASN A 10 -6.36 -22.82 -9.64
C ASN A 10 -7.45 -22.61 -8.58
N ASN A 11 -7.42 -21.49 -7.85
CA ASN A 11 -8.52 -21.12 -6.96
C ASN A 11 -9.78 -20.79 -7.79
N LYS A 12 -10.89 -21.46 -7.50
CA LYS A 12 -12.13 -21.37 -8.30
C LYS A 12 -12.65 -19.93 -8.42
N ILE A 13 -12.57 -19.16 -7.34
CA ILE A 13 -13.09 -17.80 -7.27
C ILE A 13 -12.18 -16.88 -8.08
N PHE A 14 -10.87 -16.91 -7.84
CA PHE A 14 -9.92 -16.09 -8.59
C PHE A 14 -9.88 -16.45 -10.08
N PHE A 15 -9.92 -17.74 -10.42
CA PHE A 15 -10.06 -18.18 -11.82
C PHE A 15 -11.30 -17.56 -12.47
N SER A 16 -12.43 -17.53 -11.77
CA SER A 16 -13.67 -16.94 -12.26
C SER A 16 -13.58 -15.41 -12.45
N LEU A 17 -12.77 -14.72 -11.66
CA LEU A 17 -12.48 -13.31 -11.86
C LEU A 17 -11.57 -13.12 -13.09
N LEU A 18 -10.44 -13.83 -13.12
CA LEU A 18 -9.39 -13.67 -14.14
C LEU A 18 -9.92 -14.01 -15.54
N LYS A 19 -10.76 -15.04 -15.69
CA LYS A 19 -11.38 -15.38 -16.99
C LYS A 19 -12.27 -14.27 -17.56
N ASN A 20 -12.77 -13.37 -16.72
CA ASN A 20 -13.63 -12.24 -17.06
C ASN A 20 -12.86 -10.90 -17.05
N ASP A 21 -11.56 -10.95 -17.37
CA ASP A 21 -10.67 -9.78 -17.47
C ASP A 21 -10.54 -8.96 -16.18
N CYS A 22 -10.74 -9.58 -15.01
CA CYS A 22 -10.39 -8.94 -13.76
C CYS A 22 -8.87 -8.91 -13.55
N ILE A 23 -8.42 -7.86 -12.87
CA ILE A 23 -7.05 -7.69 -12.41
C ILE A 23 -7.05 -7.76 -10.89
N ILE A 24 -6.32 -8.71 -10.32
CA ILE A 24 -6.12 -8.84 -8.87
C ILE A 24 -4.81 -8.17 -8.52
N TYR A 25 -4.78 -7.28 -7.52
CA TYR A 25 -3.60 -6.47 -7.23
C TYR A 25 -3.44 -6.18 -5.73
N GLY A 26 -2.32 -5.53 -5.39
CA GLY A 26 -2.11 -4.98 -4.04
C GLY A 26 -1.15 -5.81 -3.19
N ASP A 27 -1.26 -5.58 -1.88
CA ASP A 27 -0.50 -6.27 -0.85
C ASP A 27 -0.75 -7.78 -0.83
N PHE A 28 -1.96 -8.23 -1.22
CA PHE A 28 -2.27 -9.65 -1.44
C PHE A 28 -1.25 -10.33 -2.38
N ILE A 29 -1.03 -9.76 -3.57
CA ILE A 29 -0.12 -10.34 -4.57
C ILE A 29 1.31 -10.37 -4.03
N ARG A 30 1.77 -9.26 -3.43
CA ARG A 30 3.09 -9.20 -2.79
C ARG A 30 3.23 -10.29 -1.71
N THR A 31 2.22 -10.43 -0.85
CA THR A 31 2.26 -11.30 0.31
C THR A 31 2.33 -12.77 -0.10
N ILE A 32 1.45 -13.21 -0.99
CA ILE A 32 1.47 -14.59 -1.48
C ILE A 32 2.78 -14.88 -2.21
N LEU A 33 3.21 -14.00 -3.12
CA LEU A 33 4.36 -14.30 -3.97
C LEU A 33 5.70 -14.22 -3.23
N PHE A 34 5.87 -13.30 -2.29
CA PHE A 34 7.18 -12.97 -1.70
C PHE A 34 7.31 -13.19 -0.20
N ASN A 35 6.23 -13.21 0.59
CA ASN A 35 6.33 -13.30 2.05
C ASN A 35 6.20 -14.74 2.60
N ASP A 36 6.31 -15.75 1.74
CA ASP A 36 6.17 -17.18 2.10
C ASP A 36 4.90 -17.55 2.88
N ILE A 37 3.84 -16.75 2.71
CA ILE A 37 2.51 -17.04 3.23
C ILE A 37 1.76 -17.84 2.17
N ASN A 38 1.19 -18.99 2.56
CA ASN A 38 0.35 -19.76 1.66
C ASN A 38 -1.02 -19.09 1.50
N LEU A 39 -1.77 -19.47 0.45
CA LEU A 39 -3.04 -18.80 0.15
C LEU A 39 -4.07 -18.98 1.27
N GLU A 40 -4.21 -20.19 1.81
CA GLU A 40 -5.21 -20.50 2.84
C GLU A 40 -4.94 -19.74 4.15
N ASP A 41 -3.69 -19.58 4.56
CA ASP A 41 -3.27 -18.81 5.74
C ASP A 41 -3.60 -17.33 5.56
N TYR A 42 -3.35 -16.78 4.36
CA TYR A 42 -3.72 -15.40 4.07
C TYR A 42 -5.25 -15.20 4.16
N LEU A 43 -6.02 -16.10 3.53
CA LEU A 43 -7.48 -16.03 3.50
C LEU A 43 -8.14 -16.32 4.86
N SER A 44 -7.51 -17.16 5.68
CA SER A 44 -8.02 -17.55 7.01
C SER A 44 -7.63 -16.59 8.11
N SER A 45 -6.60 -15.76 7.90
CA SER A 45 -6.18 -14.79 8.89
C SER A 45 -7.32 -13.80 9.19
N GLN A 46 -7.88 -13.90 10.40
CA GLN A 46 -9.03 -13.11 10.86
C GLN A 46 -8.73 -11.61 11.05
N SER A 47 -7.66 -11.09 10.47
CA SER A 47 -7.50 -9.65 10.41
C SER A 47 -8.61 -9.08 9.53
N SER A 48 -9.52 -8.35 10.15
CA SER A 48 -10.64 -7.59 9.57
C SER A 48 -10.23 -6.55 8.50
N LYS A 49 -8.99 -6.59 8.02
CA LYS A 49 -8.38 -5.65 7.08
C LYS A 49 -7.84 -6.31 5.80
N ASN A 50 -7.95 -7.63 5.63
CA ASN A 50 -7.46 -8.29 4.41
C ASN A 50 -8.51 -8.22 3.30
N TYR A 51 -8.48 -7.11 2.57
CA TYR A 51 -9.26 -6.93 1.36
C TYR A 51 -8.45 -7.39 0.17
N ILE A 52 -8.97 -8.38 -0.55
CA ILE A 52 -8.44 -8.72 -1.87
C ILE A 52 -9.02 -7.71 -2.85
N LYS A 53 -8.15 -6.91 -3.46
CA LYS A 53 -8.57 -5.83 -4.34
C LYS A 53 -8.52 -6.28 -5.78
N CYS A 54 -9.58 -5.93 -6.51
CA CYS A 54 -9.74 -6.27 -7.91
C CYS A 54 -10.24 -5.08 -8.71
N PHE A 55 -9.77 -4.96 -9.95
CA PHE A 55 -10.43 -4.16 -10.98
C PHE A 55 -11.13 -5.08 -11.95
N GLY A 56 -12.33 -4.70 -12.37
CA GLY A 56 -13.10 -5.42 -13.38
C GLY A 56 -13.66 -4.48 -14.43
N SER A 57 -13.88 -4.97 -15.64
CA SER A 57 -14.70 -4.22 -16.60
C SER A 57 -16.16 -4.27 -16.18
N TYR A 58 -16.85 -3.13 -16.19
CA TYR A 58 -18.30 -3.09 -15.92
C TYR A 58 -19.10 -3.94 -16.92
N LYS A 59 -18.58 -4.16 -18.14
CA LYS A 59 -19.19 -5.05 -19.14
C LYS A 59 -19.40 -6.48 -18.62
N TYR A 60 -18.51 -6.95 -17.75
CA TYR A 60 -18.57 -8.30 -17.19
C TYR A 60 -19.20 -8.34 -15.79
N LYS A 61 -19.69 -7.21 -15.27
CA LYS A 61 -20.22 -7.11 -13.90
C LYS A 61 -21.26 -8.19 -13.61
N ASP A 62 -22.30 -8.30 -14.44
CA ASP A 62 -23.39 -9.25 -14.20
C ASP A 62 -22.90 -10.71 -14.23
N ILE A 63 -21.92 -11.01 -15.09
CA ILE A 63 -21.31 -12.35 -15.19
C ILE A 63 -20.48 -12.65 -13.93
N ILE A 64 -19.65 -11.69 -13.51
CA ILE A 64 -18.81 -11.78 -12.32
C ILE A 64 -19.70 -11.97 -11.08
N GLU A 65 -20.72 -11.13 -10.91
CA GLU A 65 -21.64 -11.19 -9.77
C GLU A 65 -22.41 -12.51 -9.73
N ARG A 66 -22.92 -12.99 -10.86
CA ARG A 66 -23.59 -14.29 -10.96
C ARG A 66 -22.65 -15.43 -10.54
N ASP A 67 -21.41 -15.40 -10.99
CA ASP A 67 -20.44 -16.47 -10.69
C ASP A 67 -19.99 -16.40 -9.21
N LEU A 68 -19.87 -15.20 -8.63
CA LEU A 68 -19.54 -14.99 -7.22
C LEU A 68 -20.69 -15.31 -6.26
N HIS A 69 -21.95 -15.18 -6.70
CA HIS A 69 -23.13 -15.33 -5.85
C HIS A 69 -23.14 -16.63 -5.04
N LYS A 70 -22.65 -17.73 -5.63
CA LYS A 70 -22.59 -19.04 -4.96
C LYS A 70 -21.62 -19.11 -3.78
N HIS A 71 -20.65 -18.19 -3.75
CA HIS A 71 -19.59 -18.11 -2.75
C HIS A 71 -19.71 -16.84 -1.90
N THR A 72 -20.80 -16.07 -2.01
CA THR A 72 -20.93 -14.78 -1.33
C THR A 72 -21.99 -14.87 -0.24
N SER A 73 -21.63 -14.51 1.00
CA SER A 73 -22.59 -14.43 2.11
C SER A 73 -23.34 -13.10 2.14
N SER A 74 -22.67 -12.01 1.74
CA SER A 74 -23.27 -10.67 1.65
C SER A 74 -22.48 -9.79 0.70
N CYS A 75 -23.14 -8.76 0.17
CA CYS A 75 -22.54 -7.73 -0.67
C CYS A 75 -22.83 -6.37 -0.05
N ILE A 76 -21.81 -5.51 0.01
CA ILE A 76 -21.91 -4.12 0.43
C ILE A 76 -21.61 -3.25 -0.78
N ASP A 77 -22.59 -2.49 -1.22
CA ASP A 77 -22.40 -1.48 -2.26
C ASP A 77 -21.76 -0.25 -1.61
N GLU A 78 -20.58 0.16 -2.10
CA GLU A 78 -19.95 1.38 -1.63
C GLU A 78 -20.46 2.56 -2.45
N ILE A 79 -21.16 3.48 -1.79
CA ILE A 79 -21.55 4.75 -2.39
C ILE A 79 -20.29 5.62 -2.44
N ASP A 80 -19.68 5.73 -3.62
CA ASP A 80 -18.58 6.66 -3.83
C ASP A 80 -19.14 8.10 -3.86
N TYR A 81 -19.05 8.80 -2.72
CA TYR A 81 -19.43 10.21 -2.61
C TYR A 81 -18.43 11.16 -3.32
N GLY A 82 -17.36 10.63 -3.92
CA GLY A 82 -16.28 11.38 -4.56
C GLY A 82 -16.10 11.14 -6.06
N PHE A 83 -16.58 12.07 -6.88
CA PHE A 83 -16.04 12.48 -8.19
C PHE A 83 -15.86 11.50 -9.37
N ASN A 84 -16.06 10.19 -9.26
CA ASN A 84 -15.88 9.27 -10.40
C ASN A 84 -17.19 8.55 -10.79
N VAL A 85 -18.05 9.24 -11.55
CA VAL A 85 -19.27 8.69 -12.18
C VAL A 85 -19.00 7.39 -12.95
N ASN A 86 -17.74 7.20 -13.40
CA ASN A 86 -17.27 6.08 -14.18
C ASN A 86 -16.87 4.83 -13.38
N LEU A 87 -16.96 4.85 -12.05
CA LEU A 87 -16.63 3.71 -11.21
C LEU A 87 -17.87 3.18 -10.49
N ASP A 88 -17.84 1.90 -10.17
CA ASP A 88 -18.80 1.23 -9.31
C ASP A 88 -18.03 0.26 -8.42
N LYS A 89 -18.10 0.45 -7.11
CA LYS A 89 -17.28 -0.26 -6.14
C LYS A 89 -18.15 -1.12 -5.24
N LYS A 90 -17.79 -2.39 -5.12
CA LYS A 90 -18.52 -3.37 -4.32
C LYS A 90 -17.58 -4.21 -3.49
N THR A 91 -18.01 -4.48 -2.26
CA THR A 91 -17.29 -5.36 -1.33
C THR A 91 -18.13 -6.61 -1.09
N TYR A 92 -17.62 -7.75 -1.51
CA TYR A 92 -18.22 -9.07 -1.32
C TYR A 92 -17.58 -9.74 -0.11
N ILE A 93 -18.41 -10.24 0.80
CA ILE A 93 -17.95 -11.14 1.86
C ILE A 93 -18.02 -12.54 1.28
N VAL A 94 -16.86 -13.10 0.96
CA VAL A 94 -16.73 -14.38 0.30
C VAL A 94 -16.57 -15.47 1.36
N LYS A 95 -17.38 -16.52 1.22
CA LYS A 95 -17.33 -17.77 1.97
C LYS A 95 -16.98 -18.91 1.01
N ASP A 96 -15.75 -19.41 1.13
CA ASP A 96 -15.30 -20.58 0.37
C ASP A 96 -14.89 -21.68 1.37
N ASP A 97 -15.69 -22.74 1.43
CA ASP A 97 -15.62 -23.80 2.44
C ASP A 97 -15.60 -23.26 3.90
N LYS A 98 -14.44 -23.26 4.55
CA LYS A 98 -14.21 -22.76 5.92
C LYS A 98 -13.55 -21.38 5.98
N LEU A 99 -13.24 -20.79 4.82
CA LEU A 99 -12.56 -19.52 4.70
C LEU A 99 -13.57 -18.38 4.55
N TYR A 100 -13.26 -17.24 5.15
CA TYR A 100 -14.04 -16.02 5.08
C TYR A 100 -13.12 -14.84 4.82
N TYR A 101 -13.33 -14.12 3.72
CA TYR A 101 -12.50 -12.98 3.35
C TYR A 101 -13.29 -11.91 2.59
N PHE A 102 -12.73 -10.71 2.52
CA PHE A 102 -13.33 -9.59 1.81
C PHE A 102 -12.73 -9.48 0.42
N LEU A 103 -13.59 -9.45 -0.60
CA LEU A 103 -13.23 -9.23 -1.99
C LEU A 103 -13.80 -7.89 -2.43
N GLU A 104 -12.93 -6.91 -2.67
CA GLU A 104 -13.29 -5.57 -3.12
C GLU A 104 -13.10 -5.48 -4.64
N ILE A 105 -14.18 -5.25 -5.38
CA ILE A 105 -14.15 -5.10 -6.83
C ILE A 105 -14.54 -3.67 -7.20
N THR A 106 -13.65 -3.01 -7.94
CA THR A 106 -13.94 -1.73 -8.59
C THR A 106 -14.18 -1.96 -10.07
N TYR A 107 -15.44 -1.83 -10.48
CA TYR A 107 -15.88 -1.93 -11.86
C TYR A 107 -15.71 -0.60 -12.60
N ILE A 108 -15.08 -0.64 -13.77
CA ILE A 108 -14.82 0.54 -14.60
C ILE A 108 -15.87 0.61 -15.72
N LYS A 109 -16.75 1.63 -15.69
CA LYS A 109 -17.90 1.82 -16.60
C LYS A 109 -17.51 2.30 -17.99
N ALA A 110 -16.60 3.26 -18.07
CA ALA A 110 -16.25 3.91 -19.34
C ALA A 110 -14.93 3.34 -19.91
N PHE A 111 -15.02 2.71 -21.08
CA PHE A 111 -13.87 2.35 -21.91
C PHE A 111 -13.36 3.59 -22.65
N THR A 112 -12.59 4.44 -21.98
CA THR A 112 -11.54 5.17 -22.68
C THR A 112 -10.26 4.36 -22.47
N HIS A 113 -9.53 4.09 -23.55
CA HIS A 113 -8.26 3.35 -23.72
C HIS A 113 -7.61 2.65 -22.50
N LEU A 114 -6.91 1.53 -22.72
CA LEU A 114 -6.10 0.81 -21.72
C LEU A 114 -5.22 1.73 -20.83
N ILE A 115 -4.75 2.85 -21.38
CA ILE A 115 -4.00 3.92 -20.69
C ILE A 115 -4.86 4.58 -19.59
N THR A 116 -6.13 4.89 -19.85
CA THR A 116 -7.03 5.49 -18.87
C THR A 116 -7.38 4.51 -17.75
N GLN A 117 -7.52 3.21 -18.07
CA GLN A 117 -7.70 2.18 -17.05
C GLN A 117 -6.49 2.14 -16.11
N LYS A 118 -5.26 2.08 -16.64
CA LYS A 118 -4.05 2.13 -15.81
C LYS A 118 -3.97 3.41 -14.97
N ALA A 119 -4.26 4.58 -15.54
CA ALA A 119 -4.24 5.84 -14.81
C ALA A 119 -5.30 5.92 -13.70
N ILE A 120 -6.47 5.30 -13.88
CA ILE A 120 -7.49 5.18 -12.83
C ILE A 120 -6.98 4.26 -11.73
N VAL A 121 -6.45 3.09 -12.11
CA VAL A 121 -5.95 2.07 -11.20
C VAL A 121 -4.78 2.58 -10.35
N GLU A 122 -3.89 3.38 -10.94
CA GLU A 122 -2.77 4.02 -10.23
C GLU A 122 -3.22 4.86 -9.03
N LYS A 123 -4.42 5.47 -9.08
CA LYS A 123 -4.95 6.26 -7.96
C LYS A 123 -5.27 5.42 -6.72
N TYR A 124 -5.38 4.10 -6.86
CA TYR A 124 -5.65 3.18 -5.75
C TYR A 124 -4.38 2.53 -5.19
N ILE A 125 -3.24 2.78 -5.82
CA ILE A 125 -1.94 2.23 -5.40
C ILE A 125 -1.25 3.26 -4.52
N ASN A 126 -1.01 2.87 -3.28
CA ASN A 126 -0.38 3.74 -2.30
C ASN A 126 1.14 3.61 -2.31
N LEU A 127 1.65 2.38 -2.46
CA LEU A 127 3.06 2.03 -2.42
C LEU A 127 3.45 1.28 -3.69
N ASP A 128 4.67 1.48 -4.15
CA ASP A 128 5.18 0.84 -5.37
C ASP A 128 5.20 -0.69 -5.25
N ILE A 129 5.48 -1.22 -4.06
CA ILE A 129 5.51 -2.65 -3.76
C ILE A 129 4.14 -3.33 -3.81
N ASP A 130 3.06 -2.55 -3.72
CA ASP A 130 1.68 -3.04 -3.84
C ASP A 130 1.13 -2.83 -5.28
N SER A 131 1.99 -2.45 -6.22
CA SER A 131 1.62 -2.27 -7.63
C SER A 131 1.62 -3.56 -8.45
N LEU A 132 2.07 -4.68 -7.86
CA LEU A 132 2.03 -5.98 -8.52
C LEU A 132 0.59 -6.41 -8.75
N TYR A 133 0.33 -6.98 -9.92
CA TYR A 133 -0.97 -7.52 -10.28
C TYR A 133 -0.87 -8.85 -11.00
N ILE A 134 -1.96 -9.62 -10.96
CA ILE A 134 -2.19 -10.79 -11.79
C ILE A 134 -3.45 -10.58 -12.63
N ASP A 135 -3.38 -10.94 -13.90
CA ASP A 135 -4.51 -11.01 -14.84
C ASP A 135 -4.53 -12.38 -15.55
N ARG A 136 -5.36 -12.55 -16.57
CA ARG A 136 -5.40 -13.82 -17.34
C ARG A 136 -4.12 -14.13 -18.13
N ASN A 137 -3.28 -13.13 -18.40
CA ASN A 137 -2.08 -13.24 -19.23
C ASN A 137 -0.82 -13.45 -18.39
N GLY A 138 -0.85 -13.13 -17.10
CA GLY A 138 0.25 -13.35 -16.19
C GLY A 138 0.33 -12.32 -15.08
N ILE A 139 1.56 -11.94 -14.75
CA ILE A 139 1.90 -10.95 -13.72
C ILE A 139 2.43 -9.67 -14.36
N GLY A 140 2.12 -8.52 -13.76
CA GLY A 140 2.66 -7.24 -14.20
C GLY A 140 2.71 -6.19 -13.10
N ILE A 141 2.89 -4.93 -13.53
CA ILE A 141 2.88 -3.73 -12.67
C ILE A 141 1.82 -2.74 -13.12
N LEU A 142 1.13 -2.17 -12.13
CA LEU A 142 0.12 -1.14 -12.31
C LEU A 142 0.61 0.29 -12.05
N THR A 143 1.86 0.53 -11.63
CA THR A 143 2.39 1.88 -11.35
C THR A 143 3.29 2.44 -12.46
N SER A 144 3.14 3.75 -12.72
CA SER A 144 3.98 4.54 -13.60
C SER A 144 5.28 5.05 -12.96
N CYS A 145 5.51 4.83 -11.65
CA CYS A 145 6.67 5.36 -10.93
C CYS A 145 8.04 4.96 -11.51
N TYR A 146 8.07 3.91 -12.34
CA TYR A 146 9.29 3.37 -12.93
C TYR A 146 9.25 3.33 -14.47
N LEU A 147 8.42 4.15 -15.14
CA LEU A 147 8.34 4.17 -16.61
C LEU A 147 9.69 4.42 -17.31
N THR A 148 10.60 5.14 -16.66
CA THR A 148 11.95 5.42 -17.18
C THR A 148 12.95 4.28 -16.93
N HIS A 149 12.58 3.27 -16.15
CA HIS A 149 13.45 2.13 -15.88
C HIS A 149 13.35 1.11 -17.02
N PRO A 150 14.47 0.51 -17.46
CA PRO A 150 14.45 -0.52 -18.50
C PRO A 150 13.59 -1.73 -18.15
N ASN A 151 13.49 -2.04 -16.86
CA ASN A 151 12.65 -3.12 -16.35
C ASN A 151 11.95 -2.68 -15.04
N PRO A 152 10.74 -2.09 -15.13
CA PRO A 152 9.94 -1.70 -13.97
C PRO A 152 9.65 -2.89 -13.05
N PHE A 153 9.39 -4.07 -13.64
CA PHE A 153 9.09 -5.31 -12.92
C PHE A 153 10.22 -5.68 -11.97
N TYR A 154 11.43 -5.78 -12.51
CA TYR A 154 12.63 -6.06 -11.72
C TYR A 154 12.83 -5.04 -10.59
N LYS A 155 12.61 -3.75 -10.85
CA LYS A 155 12.78 -2.68 -9.86
C LYS A 155 11.83 -2.87 -8.66
N VAL A 156 10.55 -3.12 -8.90
CA VAL A 156 9.56 -3.36 -7.84
C VAL A 156 9.89 -4.65 -7.09
N THR A 157 10.19 -5.74 -7.79
CA THR A 157 10.53 -7.02 -7.12
C THR A 157 11.80 -6.91 -6.29
N ASN A 158 12.79 -6.17 -6.76
CA ASN A 158 14.02 -5.91 -6.01
C ASN A 158 13.75 -5.04 -4.78
N ASN A 159 12.84 -4.07 -4.87
CA ASN A 159 12.41 -3.30 -3.69
C ASN A 159 11.75 -4.23 -2.65
N ILE A 160 10.85 -5.11 -3.08
CA ILE A 160 10.21 -6.11 -2.18
C ILE A 160 11.24 -6.99 -1.49
N ILE A 161 12.15 -7.60 -2.26
CA ILE A 161 13.20 -8.51 -1.73
C ILE A 161 14.08 -7.81 -0.69
N ASN A 162 14.41 -6.53 -0.94
CA ASN A 162 15.29 -5.75 -0.05
C ASN A 162 14.52 -4.99 1.05
N LYS A 163 13.22 -5.27 1.25
CA LYS A 163 12.34 -4.55 2.18
C LYS A 163 12.40 -3.03 1.99
N LYS A 164 12.37 -2.57 0.75
CA LYS A 164 12.35 -1.17 0.36
C LYS A 164 11.00 -0.84 -0.26
N PHE A 165 10.51 0.38 -0.07
CA PHE A 165 9.31 0.87 -0.72
C PHE A 165 9.45 2.34 -1.09
N LYS A 166 8.58 2.78 -1.99
CA LYS A 166 8.37 4.17 -2.37
C LYS A 166 6.87 4.47 -2.27
N ILE A 167 6.57 5.65 -1.74
CA ILE A 167 5.19 6.16 -1.66
C ILE A 167 4.82 6.71 -3.03
N VAL A 168 3.73 6.18 -3.61
CA VAL A 168 3.24 6.55 -4.95
C VAL A 168 2.27 7.73 -4.86
N LYS A 169 1.41 7.74 -3.83
CA LYS A 169 0.45 8.84 -3.61
C LYS A 169 1.11 10.10 -3.09
N ASP A 170 0.61 11.25 -3.54
CA ASP A 170 1.06 12.54 -3.03
C ASP A 170 0.43 12.88 -1.67
N ILE A 171 -0.81 12.46 -1.43
CA ILE A 171 -1.54 12.70 -0.17
C ILE A 171 -1.58 11.42 0.66
N LEU A 172 -1.23 11.55 1.94
CA LEU A 172 -1.23 10.46 2.90
C LEU A 172 -2.49 10.52 3.77
N ASP A 173 -3.32 9.48 3.69
CA ASP A 173 -4.39 9.29 4.65
C ASP A 173 -3.91 8.50 5.88
N ILE A 174 -4.75 8.46 6.92
CA ILE A 174 -4.44 7.77 8.18
C ILE A 174 -4.20 6.27 7.99
N ASN A 175 -4.93 5.62 7.08
CA ASN A 175 -4.80 4.18 6.84
C ASN A 175 -3.45 3.86 6.17
N LEU A 176 -3.03 4.67 5.21
CA LEU A 176 -1.73 4.57 4.58
C LEU A 176 -0.61 4.86 5.56
N PHE A 177 -0.74 5.89 6.39
CA PHE A 177 0.26 6.18 7.42
C PHE A 177 0.43 5.00 8.40
N GLU A 178 -0.67 4.46 8.94
CA GLU A 178 -0.63 3.28 9.80
C GLU A 178 0.01 2.07 9.10
N HIS A 179 -0.33 1.84 7.84
CA HIS A 179 0.26 0.76 7.05
C HIS A 179 1.77 0.93 6.90
N ILE A 180 2.25 2.14 6.61
CA ILE A 180 3.68 2.44 6.50
C ILE A 180 4.39 2.21 7.85
N GLN A 181 3.80 2.62 8.97
CA GLN A 181 4.39 2.38 10.29
C GLN A 181 4.53 0.87 10.59
N LYS A 182 3.53 0.06 10.21
CA LYS A 182 3.62 -1.42 10.33
C LYS A 182 4.73 -2.00 9.46
N LEU A 183 4.88 -1.51 8.23
CA LEU A 183 5.98 -1.91 7.36
C LEU A 183 7.33 -1.56 7.98
N LYS A 184 7.51 -0.34 8.49
CA LYS A 184 8.74 0.08 9.18
C LYS A 184 9.07 -0.79 10.39
N ALA A 185 8.09 -1.09 11.23
CA ALA A 185 8.24 -2.01 12.36
C ALA A 185 8.70 -3.40 11.92
N SER A 186 8.36 -3.81 10.70
CA SER A 186 8.77 -5.08 10.08
C SER A 186 10.12 -4.99 9.32
N GLY A 187 10.84 -3.87 9.47
CA GLY A 187 12.16 -3.62 8.88
C GLY A 187 12.14 -3.01 7.49
N TRP A 188 10.99 -2.55 6.99
CA TRP A 188 10.91 -1.89 5.68
C TRP A 188 11.41 -0.44 5.72
N LYS A 189 12.01 0.01 4.62
CA LYS A 189 12.59 1.36 4.50
C LYS A 189 12.01 2.11 3.30
N ASN A 190 11.55 3.35 3.52
CA ASN A 190 11.22 4.24 2.40
C ASN A 190 12.52 4.67 1.70
N THR A 191 12.60 4.47 0.39
CA THR A 191 13.77 4.87 -0.41
C THR A 191 13.91 6.37 -0.61
N GLU A 192 12.83 7.12 -0.36
CA GLU A 192 12.78 8.59 -0.54
C GLU A 192 12.78 9.36 0.79
N ALA A 193 12.96 8.65 1.92
CA ALA A 193 13.05 9.28 3.23
C ALA A 193 14.31 10.15 3.35
N TYR A 194 14.14 11.39 3.81
CA TYR A 194 15.23 12.36 3.98
C TYR A 194 15.80 12.42 5.40
N PHE A 195 15.21 11.72 6.37
CA PHE A 195 15.67 11.76 7.75
C PHE A 195 16.79 10.75 8.01
N LYS A 196 17.70 11.09 8.93
CA LYS A 196 18.69 10.15 9.48
C LYS A 196 18.16 9.55 10.78
N SER A 197 18.28 8.23 10.92
CA SER A 197 18.06 7.54 12.21
C SER A 197 19.26 7.73 13.14
N TYR A 198 19.07 7.44 14.43
CA TYR A 198 20.12 7.45 15.44
C TYR A 198 21.41 6.73 15.00
N ASP A 199 21.28 5.55 14.40
CA ASP A 199 22.43 4.74 13.97
C ASP A 199 23.33 5.46 12.96
N ASN A 200 22.73 6.37 12.16
CA ASN A 200 23.40 7.12 11.10
C ASN A 200 23.90 8.50 11.58
N LEU A 201 23.83 8.80 12.88
CA LEU A 201 24.40 9.99 13.48
C LEU A 201 25.90 9.80 13.79
N SER A 202 26.67 10.89 13.71
CA SER A 202 28.07 10.89 14.13
C SER A 202 28.20 10.70 15.65
N ASN A 203 29.39 10.31 16.12
CA ASN A 203 29.64 10.18 17.57
C ASN A 203 29.41 11.51 18.30
N ASP A 204 29.82 12.63 17.71
CA ASP A 204 29.60 13.96 18.29
C ASP A 204 28.12 14.30 18.38
N GLU A 205 27.33 13.95 17.37
CA GLU A 205 25.87 14.12 17.38
C GLU A 205 25.22 13.28 18.48
N LYS A 206 25.65 12.03 18.65
CA LYS A 206 25.15 11.13 19.70
C LYS A 206 25.49 11.63 21.11
N ILE A 207 26.71 12.13 21.32
CA ILE A 207 27.13 12.74 22.59
C ILE A 207 26.28 13.97 22.90
N ASN A 208 26.05 14.83 21.91
CA ASN A 208 25.21 16.01 22.07
C ASN A 208 23.76 15.67 22.41
N LEU A 209 23.22 14.54 21.96
CA LEU A 209 21.86 14.12 22.29
C LEU A 209 21.67 13.81 23.77
N VAL A 210 22.70 13.30 24.46
CA VAL A 210 22.62 12.99 25.89
C VAL A 210 22.29 14.23 26.70
N ASN A 211 22.75 15.41 26.28
CA ASN A 211 22.55 16.65 27.02
C ASN A 211 21.41 17.53 26.48
N ASN A 212 20.66 17.04 25.50
CA ASN A 212 19.58 17.79 24.85
C ASN A 212 18.22 17.13 25.06
N ASN A 213 17.18 17.95 24.97
CA ASN A 213 15.79 17.52 25.07
C ASN A 213 15.09 17.67 23.72
N CYS A 214 14.10 16.81 23.48
CA CYS A 214 13.23 16.89 22.31
C CYS A 214 12.34 18.12 22.36
N GLY A 215 12.27 18.90 21.28
CA GLY A 215 11.45 20.12 21.24
C GLY A 215 9.95 19.93 21.16
N ILE A 216 9.46 18.69 21.13
CA ILE A 216 8.03 18.40 21.12
C ILE A 216 7.56 18.04 22.53
N CYS A 217 8.24 17.09 23.20
CA CYS A 217 7.85 16.61 24.52
C CYS A 217 8.70 17.18 25.68
N TYR A 218 9.79 17.88 25.37
CA TYR A 218 10.77 18.43 26.33
C TYR A 218 11.48 17.38 27.21
N GLN A 219 11.40 16.10 26.84
CA GLN A 219 12.12 15.01 27.50
C GLN A 219 13.48 14.74 26.86
N GLN A 220 14.40 14.14 27.61
CA GLN A 220 15.73 13.75 27.14
C GLN A 220 15.64 12.70 26.02
N PHE A 221 16.59 12.73 25.07
CA PHE A 221 16.61 11.77 23.97
C PHE A 221 16.95 10.34 24.41
N ASN A 222 16.26 9.37 23.81
CA ASN A 222 16.63 7.95 23.84
C ASN A 222 17.30 7.57 22.50
N ASN A 223 17.47 6.28 22.20
CA ASN A 223 18.05 5.83 20.93
C ASN A 223 17.07 5.89 19.74
N GLU A 224 15.81 6.26 19.98
CA GLU A 224 14.76 6.33 18.96
C GLU A 224 14.55 7.78 18.53
N VAL A 225 15.53 8.29 17.79
CA VAL A 225 15.48 9.65 17.27
C VAL A 225 15.50 9.68 15.75
N ILE A 226 14.93 10.75 15.23
CA ILE A 226 15.06 11.14 13.84
C ILE A 226 15.72 12.50 13.74
N LYS A 227 16.57 12.67 12.73
CA LYS A 227 17.17 13.96 12.38
C LYS A 227 16.62 14.41 11.03
N LEU A 228 15.97 15.57 11.01
CA LEU A 228 15.46 16.19 9.79
C LEU A 228 16.60 16.79 8.93
N PRO A 229 16.35 17.07 7.64
CA PRO A 229 17.33 17.74 6.78
C PRO A 229 17.71 19.16 7.21
N CYS A 230 16.88 19.80 8.05
CA CYS A 230 17.20 21.07 8.70
C CYS A 230 18.06 20.90 9.98
N ASN A 231 18.57 19.70 10.23
CA ASN A 231 19.37 19.30 11.37
C ASN A 231 18.69 19.25 12.75
N HIS A 232 17.40 19.58 12.86
CA HIS A 232 16.65 19.39 14.10
C HIS A 232 16.35 17.91 14.37
N ILE A 233 16.40 17.53 15.65
CA ILE A 233 16.26 16.15 16.11
C ILE A 233 15.02 16.04 17.00
N PHE A 234 14.29 14.93 16.87
CA PHE A 234 13.08 14.63 17.62
C PHE A 234 13.03 13.14 17.97
N HIS A 235 12.30 12.76 19.02
CA HIS A 235 11.92 11.36 19.20
C HIS A 235 11.07 10.89 18.02
N VAL A 236 11.25 9.63 17.61
CA VAL A 236 10.48 9.00 16.53
C VAL A 236 8.98 9.13 16.79
N ASP A 237 8.53 8.81 18.02
CA ASP A 237 7.11 8.85 18.39
C ASP A 237 6.53 10.26 18.39
N CYS A 238 7.25 11.22 18.97
CA CYS A 238 6.82 12.62 18.98
C CYS A 238 6.63 13.16 17.56
N PHE A 239 7.56 12.82 16.66
CA PHE A 239 7.46 13.28 15.29
C PHE A 239 6.37 12.54 14.50
N ASN A 240 6.19 11.24 14.73
CA ASN A 240 5.10 10.48 14.13
C ASN A 240 3.73 11.03 14.55
N GLN A 241 3.53 11.38 15.82
CA GLN A 241 2.30 12.04 16.30
C GLN A 241 2.10 13.43 15.69
N TYR A 242 3.20 14.17 15.50
CA TYR A 242 3.18 15.47 14.82
C TYR A 242 2.76 15.33 13.34
N ILE A 243 3.27 14.32 12.64
CA ILE A 243 2.84 13.98 11.28
C ILE A 243 1.36 13.58 11.27
N LEU A 244 0.94 12.69 12.18
CA LEU A 244 -0.43 12.18 12.28
C LEU A 244 -1.45 13.34 12.39
N SER A 245 -1.13 14.34 13.21
CA SER A 245 -1.93 15.56 13.38
C SER A 245 -1.99 16.47 12.15
N ASN A 246 -1.17 16.20 11.12
CA ASN A 246 -1.03 17.02 9.91
C ASN A 246 -1.19 16.23 8.60
N LEU A 247 -1.66 14.97 8.63
CA LEU A 247 -1.71 14.08 7.46
C LEU A 247 -2.50 14.62 6.27
N ASN A 248 -3.55 15.39 6.51
CA ASN A 248 -4.39 15.97 5.46
C ASN A 248 -3.72 17.14 4.69
N LYS A 249 -2.40 17.30 4.80
CA LYS A 249 -1.61 18.35 4.15
C LYS A 249 -0.50 17.71 3.31
N ASP A 250 -0.21 18.27 2.15
CA ASP A 250 0.90 17.80 1.29
C ASP A 250 2.28 18.07 1.91
N SER A 251 2.31 19.00 2.87
CA SER A 251 3.54 19.43 3.52
C SER A 251 3.34 19.74 5.00
N ILE A 252 4.43 19.60 5.74
CA ILE A 252 4.53 19.89 7.17
C ILE A 252 5.72 20.81 7.41
N LEU A 253 5.63 21.63 8.46
CA LEU A 253 6.69 22.56 8.85
C LEU A 253 7.53 21.92 9.95
N CYS A 254 8.83 22.18 9.98
CA CYS A 254 9.63 21.81 11.14
C CYS A 254 9.13 22.56 12.39
N PRO A 255 8.89 21.88 13.52
CA PRO A 255 8.48 22.54 14.77
C PRO A 255 9.44 23.62 15.26
N TYR A 256 10.74 23.54 14.92
CA TYR A 256 11.75 24.52 15.36
C TYR A 256 11.96 25.67 14.39
N CYS A 257 12.27 25.37 13.12
CA CYS A 257 12.71 26.38 12.16
C CYS A 257 11.68 26.71 11.08
N VAL A 258 10.48 26.12 11.14
CA VAL A 258 9.38 26.40 10.21
C VAL A 258 9.71 26.04 8.74
N ARG A 259 10.83 25.34 8.49
CA ARG A 259 11.17 24.87 7.15
C ARG A 259 10.13 23.86 6.68
N ARG A 260 9.63 24.03 5.45
CA ARG A 260 8.60 23.17 4.84
C ARG A 260 9.22 21.90 4.25
N PHE A 261 8.56 20.77 4.48
CA PHE A 261 8.92 19.46 3.96
C PHE A 261 7.69 18.74 3.42
N SER A 262 7.87 17.93 2.37
CA SER A 262 6.82 17.02 1.90
C SER A 262 6.70 15.84 2.86
N ILE A 263 5.48 15.48 3.26
CA ILE A 263 5.26 14.42 4.25
C ILE A 263 5.77 13.07 3.75
N LYS A 264 5.60 12.75 2.45
CA LYS A 264 6.10 11.50 1.86
C LYS A 264 7.61 11.29 1.99
N ASN A 265 8.39 12.37 2.11
CA ASN A 265 9.84 12.29 2.26
C ASN A 265 10.27 12.26 3.74
N LEU A 266 9.32 12.37 4.66
CA LEU A 266 9.54 12.40 6.10
C LEU A 266 9.07 11.12 6.80
N ILE A 267 8.51 10.18 6.05
CA ILE A 267 8.10 8.86 6.51
C ILE A 267 8.98 7.86 5.79
#